data_AF-A0A2D8AA41-F1
#
_entry.id   AF-A0A2D8AA41-F1
#
_cell.length_a   1.000
_cell.length_b   1.000
_cell.length_c   1.000
_cell.angle_alpha   90.00
_cell.angle_beta   90.00
_cell.angle_gamma   90.00
#
_symmetry.space_group_name_H-M   'P 1'
#
loop_
_entity.id
_entity.type
_entity.pdbx_description
1 polymer ?
#
loop_
_entity_poly.entity_id
_entity_poly.type
_entity_poly.pdbx_seq_one_letter_code
_entity_poly.pdbx_strand_id
1 'polypeptide(L)'
;YLGNDRMLAYFDTSGHDDQTMRETYELEPAPEYLEWALARGIFQRDDEGLIQRGPNWGKPQQFCQSELDYQRLLESVPAAYGFDNAGPRPTDEVTRTLRSNQAIAREAIYADLNRDVLSAIGPQRWLATEAGDKHEHLSNPELGSHLSADSLASLQSENTDVQIVISDGLSAEAVHHNIPLLIPVLNDGLASRDYKTGMTTVVPYGRVKLCEPIGEALNTRLVILLIGERPGGDAQASRSLSAYFAYQVSAANKAEAAAFSGNADIRWEYTVISNIYSGGLPPLEAGAVIAEKAMQILSFGAAGNRLEAKLKQSAA
;
A
#
# COMPACT_ATOMS: atom_id res chain seq x y z
N TYR A 1 27.31 -6.62 -2.30
CA TYR A 1 26.41 -6.42 -1.15
C TYR A 1 25.09 -5.91 -1.73
N LEU A 2 24.28 -6.80 -2.30
CA LEU A 2 22.94 -6.41 -2.76
C LEU A 2 22.10 -6.31 -1.49
N GLY A 3 21.65 -5.10 -1.14
CA GLY A 3 20.84 -4.88 0.05
C GLY A 3 19.55 -5.70 0.03
N ASN A 4 18.90 -5.82 1.19
CA ASN A 4 17.58 -6.48 1.29
C ASN A 4 16.48 -5.74 0.49
N ASP A 5 16.77 -4.54 -0.01
CA ASP A 5 15.88 -3.76 -0.86
C ASP A 5 16.00 -4.18 -2.33
N ARG A 6 15.14 -5.10 -2.73
CA ARG A 6 15.06 -5.60 -4.11
C ARG A 6 14.65 -4.52 -5.11
N MET A 7 13.90 -3.50 -4.68
CA MET A 7 13.47 -2.42 -5.56
C MET A 7 14.61 -1.44 -5.81
N LEU A 8 15.38 -1.10 -4.77
CA LEU A 8 16.58 -0.29 -4.95
C LEU A 8 17.60 -0.98 -5.87
N ALA A 9 17.80 -2.28 -5.69
CA ALA A 9 18.65 -3.08 -6.59
C ALA A 9 18.13 -3.16 -8.03
N TYR A 10 16.81 -3.02 -8.24
CA TYR A 10 16.21 -2.95 -9.57
C TYR A 10 16.38 -1.56 -10.21
N PHE A 11 16.27 -0.48 -9.41
CA PHE A 11 16.38 0.89 -9.91
C PHE A 11 17.82 1.36 -10.14
N ASP A 12 18.77 0.87 -9.35
CA ASP A 12 20.19 1.23 -9.48
C ASP A 12 20.88 0.39 -10.55
N THR A 13 20.91 0.92 -11.77
CA THR A 13 21.43 0.21 -12.95
C THR A 13 22.85 0.63 -13.36
N SER A 14 23.43 1.66 -12.71
CA SER A 14 24.73 2.27 -13.03
C SER A 14 24.93 2.70 -14.50
N GLY A 15 23.88 2.71 -15.33
CA GLY A 15 24.00 2.98 -16.76
C GLY A 15 24.52 4.40 -17.07
N HIS A 16 24.23 5.37 -16.19
CA HIS A 16 24.77 6.72 -16.31
C HIS A 16 26.26 6.76 -15.95
N ASP A 17 26.66 6.08 -14.88
CA ASP A 17 28.06 6.02 -14.41
C ASP A 17 28.95 5.35 -15.46
N ASP A 18 28.52 4.20 -16.00
CA ASP A 18 29.24 3.49 -17.06
C ASP A 18 29.49 4.37 -18.29
N GLN A 19 28.47 5.13 -18.70
CA GLN A 19 28.61 6.02 -19.85
C GLN A 19 29.48 7.24 -19.53
N THR A 20 29.42 7.77 -18.31
CA THR A 20 30.30 8.87 -17.87
C THR A 20 31.76 8.43 -17.89
N MET A 21 32.04 7.21 -17.46
CA MET A 21 33.39 6.64 -17.53
C MET A 21 33.85 6.52 -18.98
N ARG A 22 33.00 6.04 -19.90
CA ARG A 22 33.37 5.96 -21.32
C ARG A 22 33.72 7.31 -21.92
N GLU A 23 32.92 8.33 -21.66
CA GLU A 23 33.16 9.70 -22.14
C GLU A 23 34.45 10.29 -21.54
N THR A 24 34.70 10.06 -20.25
CA THR A 24 35.88 10.58 -19.54
C THR A 24 37.19 9.96 -20.05
N TYR A 25 37.15 8.70 -20.45
CA TYR A 25 38.33 7.93 -20.88
C TYR A 25 38.38 7.69 -22.39
N GLU A 26 37.52 8.37 -23.18
CA GLU A 26 37.47 8.26 -24.64
C GLU A 26 37.29 6.81 -25.13
N LEU A 27 36.48 6.02 -24.42
CA LEU A 27 36.25 4.61 -24.72
C LEU A 27 34.99 4.39 -25.57
N GLU A 28 35.12 3.56 -26.60
CA GLU A 28 33.99 3.12 -27.42
C GLU A 28 33.52 1.71 -27.01
N PRO A 29 32.20 1.42 -27.09
CA PRO A 29 31.70 0.05 -26.94
C PRO A 29 32.02 -0.80 -28.19
N ALA A 30 31.62 -2.07 -28.19
CA ALA A 30 31.80 -2.94 -29.35
C ALA A 30 31.22 -2.30 -30.64
N PRO A 31 31.91 -2.40 -31.80
CA PRO A 31 31.55 -1.67 -33.02
C PRO A 31 30.10 -1.87 -33.48
N GLU A 32 29.59 -3.11 -33.43
CA GLU A 32 28.23 -3.44 -33.85
C GLU A 32 27.18 -2.79 -32.94
N TYR A 33 27.46 -2.72 -31.64
CA TYR A 33 26.58 -2.03 -30.69
C TYR A 33 26.66 -0.51 -30.87
N LEU A 34 27.85 0.03 -31.14
CA LEU A 34 28.04 1.45 -31.39
C LEU A 34 27.25 1.91 -32.62
N GLU A 35 27.34 1.17 -33.73
CA GLU A 35 26.60 1.47 -34.95
C GLU A 35 25.08 1.46 -34.69
N TRP A 36 24.58 0.45 -33.99
CA TRP A 36 23.18 0.37 -33.60
C TRP A 36 22.76 1.56 -32.72
N ALA A 37 23.57 1.95 -31.74
CA ALA A 37 23.26 3.04 -30.82
C ALA A 37 23.28 4.41 -31.51
N LEU A 38 24.23 4.65 -32.42
CA LEU A 38 24.31 5.85 -33.24
C LEU A 38 23.10 5.96 -34.19
N ALA A 39 22.73 4.87 -34.87
CA ALA A 39 21.56 4.83 -35.75
C ALA A 39 20.24 5.14 -35.02
N ARG A 40 20.21 4.93 -33.70
CA ARG A 40 19.07 5.23 -32.83
C ARG A 40 19.15 6.58 -32.12
N GLY A 41 20.22 7.34 -32.30
CA GLY A 41 20.45 8.59 -31.56
C GLY A 41 20.59 8.38 -30.05
N ILE A 42 20.89 7.15 -29.60
CA ILE A 42 21.23 6.85 -28.20
C ILE A 42 22.61 7.43 -27.90
N PHE A 43 23.53 7.30 -28.85
CA PHE A 43 24.81 7.99 -28.88
C PHE A 43 24.87 8.97 -30.04
N GLN A 44 25.79 9.92 -29.95
CA GLN A 44 26.20 10.79 -31.05
C GLN A 44 27.70 11.03 -30.98
N ARG A 45 28.29 11.44 -32.11
CA ARG A 45 29.65 11.97 -32.14
C ARG A 45 29.60 13.48 -31.89
N ASP A 46 30.51 14.00 -31.07
CA ASP A 46 30.75 15.43 -30.96
C ASP A 46 31.59 15.98 -32.14
N ASP A 47 31.92 17.27 -32.08
CA ASP A 47 32.70 17.95 -33.12
C ASP A 47 34.13 17.41 -33.26
N GLU A 48 34.65 16.76 -32.22
CA GLU A 48 35.97 16.12 -32.18
C GLU A 48 35.91 14.64 -32.60
N GLY A 49 34.70 14.12 -32.83
CA GLY A 49 34.45 12.74 -33.24
C GLY A 49 34.33 11.76 -32.07
N LEU A 50 34.36 12.22 -30.82
CA LEU A 50 34.25 11.39 -29.62
C LEU A 50 32.79 11.01 -29.36
N ILE A 51 32.59 9.84 -28.73
CA ILE A 51 31.26 9.34 -28.40
C ILE A 51 30.73 10.01 -27.15
N GLN A 52 29.53 10.58 -27.25
CA GLN A 52 28.77 11.13 -26.15
C GLN A 52 27.30 10.66 -26.19
N ARG A 53 26.58 10.88 -25.09
CA ARG A 53 25.11 10.69 -25.04
C ARG A 53 24.41 11.48 -26.15
N GLY A 54 23.54 10.79 -26.89
CA GLY A 54 22.69 11.38 -27.91
C GLY A 54 21.32 11.80 -27.37
N PRO A 55 20.46 12.40 -28.23
CA PRO A 55 19.15 12.94 -27.83
C PRO A 55 18.16 11.88 -27.29
N ASN A 56 18.37 10.61 -27.62
CA ASN A 56 17.52 9.48 -27.20
C ASN A 56 18.13 8.66 -26.05
N TRP A 57 19.23 9.10 -25.44
CA TRP A 57 19.82 8.45 -24.27
C TRP A 57 18.81 8.38 -23.11
N GLY A 58 18.59 7.17 -22.57
CA GLY A 58 17.68 6.96 -21.44
C GLY A 58 16.18 7.14 -21.75
N LYS A 59 15.80 7.31 -23.02
CA LYS A 59 14.40 7.50 -23.45
C LYS A 59 13.84 6.20 -24.02
N PRO A 60 13.05 5.43 -23.24
CA PRO A 60 12.47 4.16 -23.71
C PRO A 60 11.37 4.36 -24.76
N GLN A 61 10.84 5.59 -24.89
CA GLN A 61 9.80 5.96 -25.87
C GLN A 61 10.15 5.52 -27.30
N GLN A 62 11.43 5.55 -27.70
CA GLN A 62 11.88 5.12 -29.03
C GLN A 62 11.61 3.63 -29.33
N PHE A 63 11.37 2.82 -28.31
CA PHE A 63 11.07 1.39 -28.42
C PHE A 63 9.56 1.09 -28.31
N CYS A 64 8.74 2.11 -28.05
CA CYS A 64 7.29 1.99 -27.97
C CYS A 64 6.68 2.14 -29.36
N GLN A 65 5.60 1.41 -29.63
CA GLN A 65 4.94 1.44 -30.95
C GLN A 65 4.11 2.71 -31.17
N SER A 66 3.72 3.36 -30.08
CA SER A 66 2.92 4.58 -30.08
C SER A 66 3.07 5.31 -28.75
N GLU A 67 2.58 6.55 -28.69
CA GLU A 67 2.51 7.29 -27.43
C GLU A 67 1.64 6.57 -26.39
N LEU A 68 0.52 5.95 -26.82
CA LEU A 68 -0.33 5.17 -25.93
C LEU A 68 0.41 3.97 -25.33
N ASP A 69 1.26 3.31 -26.12
CA ASP A 69 2.09 2.20 -25.68
C ASP A 69 3.14 2.67 -24.65
N TYR A 70 3.71 3.86 -24.87
CA TYR A 70 4.61 4.48 -23.91
C TYR A 70 3.90 4.85 -22.59
N GLN A 71 2.70 5.42 -22.65
CA GLN A 71 1.91 5.70 -21.45
C GLN A 71 1.58 4.43 -20.67
N ARG A 72 1.20 3.34 -21.36
CA ARG A 72 0.97 2.03 -20.73
C ARG A 72 2.23 1.46 -20.09
N LEU A 73 3.39 1.66 -20.69
CA LEU A 73 4.68 1.27 -20.10
C LEU A 73 4.91 2.02 -18.79
N LEU A 74 4.67 3.33 -18.76
CA LEU A 74 4.81 4.16 -17.55
C LEU A 74 3.80 3.78 -16.46
N GLU A 75 2.56 3.42 -16.83
CA GLU A 75 1.53 2.97 -15.89
C GLU A 75 1.84 1.58 -15.31
N SER A 76 2.43 0.68 -16.10
CA SER A 76 2.71 -0.70 -15.70
C SER A 76 4.00 -0.87 -14.91
N VAL A 77 4.95 0.06 -15.06
CA VAL A 77 6.24 0.04 -14.37
C VAL A 77 6.42 1.38 -13.66
N PRO A 78 6.19 1.48 -12.33
CA PRO A 78 6.36 2.71 -11.56
C PRO A 78 7.85 3.04 -11.32
N ALA A 79 8.68 2.81 -12.33
CA ALA A 79 10.10 3.09 -12.35
C ALA A 79 10.35 4.47 -12.96
N ALA A 80 11.40 5.12 -12.47
CA ALA A 80 11.81 6.44 -12.92
C ALA A 80 12.57 6.39 -14.27
N TYR A 81 11.95 5.84 -15.33
CA TYR A 81 12.52 5.82 -16.67
C TYR A 81 11.93 6.92 -17.55
N GLY A 82 12.75 7.48 -18.45
CA GLY A 82 12.31 8.51 -19.39
C GLY A 82 12.20 9.93 -18.81
N PHE A 83 12.63 10.16 -17.56
CA PHE A 83 12.76 11.52 -17.03
C PHE A 83 13.94 12.27 -17.65
N ASP A 84 13.74 13.56 -17.88
CA ASP A 84 14.79 14.42 -18.38
C ASP A 84 15.93 14.58 -17.37
N ASN A 85 17.15 14.66 -17.89
CA ASN A 85 18.36 14.88 -17.12
C ASN A 85 19.13 16.11 -17.59
N ALA A 86 19.95 16.66 -16.70
CA ALA A 86 20.96 17.68 -16.95
C ALA A 86 22.32 17.11 -16.53
N GLY A 87 22.99 16.43 -17.46
CA GLY A 87 24.19 15.63 -17.16
C GLY A 87 23.84 14.44 -16.25
N PRO A 88 24.53 14.23 -15.11
CA PRO A 88 24.26 13.14 -14.16
C PRO A 88 23.12 13.41 -13.18
N ARG A 89 22.40 14.54 -13.30
CA ARG A 89 21.35 14.94 -12.37
C ARG A 89 20.00 15.03 -13.07
N PRO A 90 18.87 14.84 -12.36
CA PRO A 90 17.56 15.18 -12.90
C PRO A 90 17.51 16.65 -13.30
N THR A 91 16.71 17.00 -14.32
CA THR A 91 16.44 18.41 -14.63
C THR A 91 15.73 19.12 -13.48
N ASP A 92 15.70 20.46 -13.54
CA ASP A 92 14.97 21.26 -12.56
C ASP A 92 13.47 20.92 -12.54
N GLU A 93 12.88 20.58 -13.69
CA GLU A 93 11.47 20.20 -13.79
C GLU A 93 11.17 18.88 -13.07
N VAL A 94 11.98 17.86 -13.32
CA VAL A 94 11.87 16.56 -12.63
C VAL A 94 12.08 16.76 -11.13
N THR A 95 13.09 17.55 -10.74
CA THR A 95 13.36 17.87 -9.34
C THR A 95 12.20 18.59 -8.65
N ARG A 96 11.56 19.57 -9.32
CA ARG A 96 10.37 20.26 -8.78
C ARG A 96 9.20 19.29 -8.59
N THR A 97 8.96 18.40 -9.55
CA THR A 97 7.89 17.39 -9.47
C THR A 97 8.12 16.45 -8.28
N LEU A 98 9.33 15.92 -8.12
CA LEU A 98 9.67 15.05 -6.99
C LEU A 98 9.53 15.76 -5.64
N ARG A 99 9.96 17.02 -5.54
CA ARG A 99 9.78 17.82 -4.32
C ARG A 99 8.32 18.10 -4.02
N SER A 100 7.50 18.35 -5.04
CA SER A 100 6.05 18.51 -4.89
C SER A 100 5.41 17.23 -4.35
N ASN A 101 5.74 16.07 -4.93
CA ASN A 101 5.25 14.78 -4.45
C ASN A 101 5.68 14.52 -3.00
N GLN A 102 6.93 14.84 -2.65
CA GLN A 102 7.41 14.71 -1.29
C GLN A 102 6.69 15.65 -0.31
N ALA A 103 6.36 16.87 -0.73
CA ALA A 103 5.57 17.79 0.08
C ALA A 103 4.17 17.23 0.36
N ILE A 104 3.48 16.73 -0.68
CA ILE A 104 2.16 16.08 -0.55
C ILE A 104 2.24 14.87 0.38
N ALA A 105 3.24 14.00 0.21
CA ALA A 105 3.42 12.83 1.06
C ALA A 105 3.66 13.22 2.53
N ARG A 106 4.42 14.31 2.79
CA ARG A 106 4.63 14.83 4.14
C ARG A 106 3.33 15.40 4.73
N GLU A 107 2.56 16.16 3.97
CA GLU A 107 1.27 16.65 4.44
C GLU A 107 0.32 15.50 4.81
N ALA A 108 0.27 14.44 3.99
CA ALA A 108 -0.55 13.26 4.27
C ALA A 108 -0.21 12.57 5.60
N ILE A 109 1.08 12.53 6.00
CA ILE A 109 1.52 11.98 7.29
C ILE A 109 0.90 12.76 8.47
N TYR A 110 0.85 14.09 8.35
CA TYR A 110 0.41 14.98 9.42
C TYR A 110 -1.06 15.36 9.34
N ALA A 111 -1.78 14.95 8.29
CA ALA A 111 -3.22 15.13 8.17
C ALA A 111 -3.96 14.36 9.28
N ASP A 112 -5.04 14.95 9.80
CA ASP A 112 -5.90 14.35 10.81
C ASP A 112 -7.22 13.85 10.20
N LEU A 113 -7.91 12.94 10.89
CA LEU A 113 -9.20 12.44 10.42
C LEU A 113 -10.26 13.56 10.44
N ASN A 114 -10.83 13.83 9.25
CA ASN A 114 -11.91 14.78 9.10
C ASN A 114 -13.27 14.10 9.37
N ARG A 115 -13.96 14.54 10.42
CA ARG A 115 -15.27 14.02 10.84
C ARG A 115 -16.37 14.25 9.80
N ASP A 116 -16.31 15.36 9.06
CA ASP A 116 -17.32 15.71 8.07
C ASP A 116 -17.25 14.76 6.88
N VAL A 117 -16.04 14.39 6.44
CA VAL A 117 -15.84 13.38 5.39
C VAL A 117 -16.39 12.03 5.82
N LEU A 118 -16.13 11.63 7.07
CA LEU A 118 -16.60 10.36 7.63
C LEU A 118 -18.09 10.38 8.01
N SER A 119 -18.75 11.54 8.06
CA SER A 119 -20.19 11.59 8.32
C SER A 119 -21.00 10.92 7.20
N ALA A 120 -20.45 10.87 5.98
CA ALA A 120 -21.08 10.27 4.81
C ALA A 120 -21.28 8.74 4.92
N ILE A 121 -20.55 8.06 5.81
CA ILE A 121 -20.64 6.60 5.98
C ILE A 121 -21.65 6.16 7.07
N GLY A 122 -22.38 7.11 7.66
CA GLY A 122 -23.44 6.84 8.64
C GLY A 122 -22.97 6.85 10.10
N PRO A 123 -23.75 6.25 11.02
CA PRO A 123 -23.44 6.24 12.45
C PRO A 123 -22.11 5.55 12.75
N GLN A 124 -21.30 6.20 13.59
CA GLN A 124 -19.96 5.75 13.92
C GLN A 124 -19.63 5.99 15.39
N ARG A 125 -18.87 5.06 15.97
CA ARG A 125 -18.24 5.22 17.29
C ARG A 125 -16.85 5.80 17.12
N TRP A 126 -16.48 6.74 17.97
CA TRP A 126 -15.11 7.24 18.03
C TRP A 126 -14.46 6.76 19.32
N LEU A 127 -13.29 6.15 19.20
CA LEU A 127 -12.45 5.72 20.32
C LEU A 127 -11.06 6.36 20.18
N ALA A 128 -10.28 6.27 21.24
CA ALA A 128 -8.89 6.69 21.27
C ALA A 128 -7.96 5.50 21.54
N THR A 129 -6.77 5.54 20.97
CA THR A 129 -5.66 4.68 21.38
C THR A 129 -4.96 5.24 22.62
N GLU A 130 -3.91 4.57 23.09
CA GLU A 130 -3.05 5.12 24.14
C GLU A 130 -2.15 6.26 23.63
N ALA A 131 -2.03 6.45 22.31
CA ALA A 131 -1.30 7.58 21.74
C ALA A 131 -2.14 8.86 21.85
N GLY A 132 -1.66 9.84 22.61
CA GLY A 132 -2.36 11.11 22.83
C GLY A 132 -2.31 12.04 21.62
N ASP A 133 -1.26 11.91 20.80
CA ASP A 133 -1.05 12.74 19.62
C ASP A 133 -0.31 12.02 18.48
N LYS A 134 -0.20 12.70 17.33
CA LYS A 134 0.51 12.21 16.15
C LYS A 134 2.00 11.94 16.42
N HIS A 135 2.64 12.71 17.29
CA HIS A 135 4.07 12.53 17.59
C HIS A 135 4.31 11.22 18.35
N GLU A 136 3.52 10.95 19.39
CA GLU A 136 3.55 9.69 20.12
C GLU A 136 3.24 8.50 19.21
N HIS A 137 2.22 8.61 18.35
CA HIS A 137 1.86 7.56 17.38
C HIS A 137 2.99 7.20 16.41
N LEU A 138 3.73 8.21 15.94
CA LEU A 138 4.85 8.01 15.01
C LEU A 138 6.10 7.49 15.70
N SER A 139 6.34 7.90 16.95
CA SER A 139 7.55 7.54 17.71
C SER A 139 7.41 6.24 18.51
N ASN A 140 6.19 5.84 18.89
CA ASN A 140 5.92 4.66 19.68
C ASN A 140 4.73 3.84 19.10
N PRO A 141 5.01 2.88 18.19
CA PRO A 141 3.97 2.07 17.57
C PRO A 141 3.13 1.22 18.54
N GLU A 142 3.63 0.89 19.72
CA GLU A 142 2.89 0.08 20.69
C GLU A 142 1.66 0.83 21.23
N LEU A 143 1.76 2.14 21.45
CA LEU A 143 0.62 2.95 21.95
C LEU A 143 -0.57 2.94 20.98
N GLY A 144 -0.31 2.89 19.68
CA GLY A 144 -1.35 2.78 18.67
C GLY A 144 -1.94 1.36 18.53
N SER A 145 -1.36 0.36 19.19
CA SER A 145 -1.82 -1.03 19.18
C SER A 145 -2.82 -1.33 20.31
N HIS A 146 -3.03 -0.38 21.22
CA HIS A 146 -3.92 -0.51 22.37
C HIS A 146 -4.94 0.64 22.39
N LEU A 147 -6.15 0.35 22.91
CA LEU A 147 -7.15 1.37 23.20
C LEU A 147 -6.80 2.09 24.50
N SER A 148 -7.17 3.37 24.61
CA SER A 148 -7.14 4.04 25.91
C SER A 148 -8.04 3.33 26.92
N ALA A 149 -7.71 3.42 28.20
CA ALA A 149 -8.47 2.76 29.26
C ALA A 149 -9.96 3.14 29.24
N ASP A 150 -10.27 4.43 29.02
CA ASP A 150 -11.65 4.93 28.93
C ASP A 150 -12.38 4.38 27.70
N SER A 151 -11.69 4.32 26.55
CA SER A 151 -12.25 3.77 25.31
C SER A 151 -12.57 2.30 25.49
N LEU A 152 -11.65 1.53 26.06
CA LEU A 152 -11.84 0.11 26.32
C LEU A 152 -12.99 -0.14 27.30
N ALA A 153 -13.07 0.64 28.37
CA ALA A 153 -14.14 0.54 29.37
C ALA A 153 -15.53 0.92 28.82
N SER A 154 -15.59 1.75 27.78
CA SER A 154 -16.84 2.13 27.11
C SER A 154 -17.42 1.04 26.22
N LEU A 155 -16.61 0.03 25.85
CA LEU A 155 -17.03 -1.04 24.96
C LEU A 155 -17.85 -2.10 25.69
N GLN A 156 -18.89 -2.57 25.01
CA GLN A 156 -19.69 -3.70 25.44
C GLN A 156 -19.74 -4.73 24.32
N SER A 157 -19.87 -5.99 24.68
CA SER A 157 -19.99 -7.09 23.72
C SER A 157 -21.21 -6.89 22.84
N GLU A 158 -20.99 -6.83 21.52
CA GLU A 158 -22.05 -6.70 20.51
C GLU A 158 -22.42 -8.06 19.91
N ASN A 159 -21.55 -9.07 20.07
CA ASN A 159 -21.72 -10.42 19.52
C ASN A 159 -22.01 -10.38 18.01
N THR A 160 -21.06 -9.83 17.26
CA THR A 160 -21.14 -9.60 15.80
C THR A 160 -20.26 -10.59 15.05
N ASP A 161 -20.56 -10.82 13.78
CA ASP A 161 -19.67 -11.61 12.91
C ASP A 161 -18.47 -10.78 12.45
N VAL A 162 -18.73 -9.51 12.11
CA VAL A 162 -17.74 -8.60 11.55
C VAL A 162 -17.80 -7.25 12.25
N GLN A 163 -16.63 -6.74 12.65
CA GLN A 163 -16.47 -5.36 13.09
C GLN A 163 -15.62 -4.61 12.08
N ILE A 164 -16.12 -3.49 11.56
CA ILE A 164 -15.34 -2.58 10.70
C ILE A 164 -14.69 -1.52 11.59
N VAL A 165 -13.38 -1.37 11.45
CA VAL A 165 -12.57 -0.37 12.15
C VAL A 165 -11.87 0.51 11.11
N ILE A 166 -11.87 1.82 11.33
CA ILE A 166 -11.20 2.80 10.46
C ILE A 166 -10.15 3.53 11.29
N SER A 167 -8.93 3.62 10.78
CA SER A 167 -7.83 4.38 11.40
C SER A 167 -7.09 5.17 10.32
N ASP A 168 -6.62 6.38 10.65
CA ASP A 168 -5.69 7.11 9.78
C ASP A 168 -4.39 6.31 9.56
N GLY A 169 -3.95 5.55 10.55
CA GLY A 169 -2.68 4.84 10.47
C GLY A 169 -1.55 5.82 10.19
N LEU A 170 -0.92 5.71 9.02
CA LEU A 170 0.14 6.64 8.61
C LEU A 170 -0.31 7.70 7.60
N SER A 171 -1.59 7.69 7.18
CA SER A 171 -2.15 8.65 6.22
C SER A 171 -3.66 8.83 6.41
N ALA A 172 -4.08 9.97 6.97
CA ALA A 172 -5.51 10.30 7.02
C ALA A 172 -6.10 10.56 5.64
N GLU A 173 -5.27 11.03 4.69
CA GLU A 173 -5.69 11.26 3.30
C GLU A 173 -6.13 9.97 2.61
N ALA A 174 -5.51 8.83 2.92
CA ALA A 174 -5.94 7.52 2.44
C ALA A 174 -7.35 7.18 2.93
N VAL A 175 -7.70 7.56 4.16
CA VAL A 175 -9.05 7.39 4.68
C VAL A 175 -10.03 8.30 3.94
N HIS A 176 -9.73 9.60 3.81
CA HIS A 176 -10.65 10.57 3.22
C HIS A 176 -10.98 10.27 1.76
N HIS A 177 -10.01 9.79 0.98
CA HIS A 177 -10.20 9.51 -0.44
C HIS A 177 -10.94 8.20 -0.73
N ASN A 178 -10.82 7.20 0.14
CA ASN A 178 -11.28 5.84 -0.17
C ASN A 178 -12.55 5.44 0.59
N ILE A 179 -12.62 5.75 1.89
CA ILE A 179 -13.67 5.25 2.78
C ILE A 179 -15.09 5.63 2.35
N PRO A 180 -15.38 6.88 1.91
CA PRO A 180 -16.75 7.26 1.52
C PRO A 180 -17.31 6.42 0.36
N LEU A 181 -16.46 5.96 -0.56
CA LEU A 181 -16.86 5.12 -1.69
C LEU A 181 -16.85 3.62 -1.32
N LEU A 182 -15.94 3.20 -0.45
CA LEU A 182 -15.72 1.80 -0.11
C LEU A 182 -16.78 1.25 0.86
N ILE A 183 -17.09 1.98 1.94
CA ILE A 183 -17.94 1.47 3.03
C ILE A 183 -19.35 1.07 2.58
N PRO A 184 -20.07 1.85 1.74
CA PRO A 184 -21.40 1.44 1.28
C PRO A 184 -21.38 0.08 0.58
N VAL A 185 -20.43 -0.15 -0.32
CA VAL A 185 -20.29 -1.41 -1.07
C VAL A 185 -19.93 -2.57 -0.13
N LEU A 186 -19.04 -2.34 0.83
CA LEU A 186 -18.67 -3.35 1.83
C LEU A 186 -19.87 -3.76 2.69
N ASN A 187 -20.64 -2.78 3.18
CA ASN A 187 -21.82 -3.04 3.99
C ASN A 187 -22.88 -3.82 3.20
N ASP A 188 -23.17 -3.43 1.96
CA ASP A 188 -24.11 -4.15 1.08
C ASP A 188 -23.65 -5.59 0.84
N GLY A 189 -22.35 -5.79 0.58
CA GLY A 189 -21.75 -7.11 0.39
C GLY A 189 -21.94 -8.01 1.62
N LEU A 190 -21.62 -7.52 2.82
CA LEU A 190 -21.78 -8.28 4.07
C LEU A 190 -23.26 -8.56 4.39
N ALA A 191 -24.14 -7.58 4.21
CA ALA A 191 -25.57 -7.72 4.43
C ALA A 191 -26.22 -8.75 3.49
N SER A 192 -25.72 -8.88 2.25
CA SER A 192 -26.24 -9.87 1.29
C SER A 192 -26.11 -11.34 1.72
N ARG A 193 -25.30 -11.61 2.75
CA ARG A 193 -25.08 -12.94 3.35
C ARG A 193 -25.50 -13.01 4.81
N ASP A 194 -26.32 -12.05 5.26
CA ASP A 194 -26.86 -11.97 6.61
C ASP A 194 -25.78 -11.90 7.72
N TYR A 195 -24.58 -11.42 7.41
CA TYR A 195 -23.56 -11.21 8.43
C TYR A 195 -23.94 -10.06 9.34
N LYS A 196 -23.89 -10.28 10.66
CA LYS A 196 -24.15 -9.24 11.64
C LYS A 196 -22.93 -8.35 11.79
N THR A 197 -23.02 -7.11 11.31
CA THR A 197 -21.98 -6.09 11.47
C THR A 197 -22.21 -5.24 12.73
N GLY A 198 -21.13 -4.97 13.47
CA GLY A 198 -21.14 -4.02 14.59
C GLY A 198 -21.13 -2.57 14.13
N MET A 199 -21.33 -1.63 15.06
CA MET A 199 -21.25 -0.20 14.73
C MET A 199 -19.84 0.17 14.29
N THR A 200 -19.68 0.74 13.09
CA THR A 200 -18.38 1.18 12.55
C THR A 200 -17.62 2.00 13.57
N THR A 201 -16.37 1.63 13.82
CA THR A 201 -15.55 2.24 14.87
C THR A 201 -14.38 2.98 14.24
N VAL A 202 -14.26 4.27 14.51
CA VAL A 202 -13.16 5.11 14.05
C VAL A 202 -12.20 5.29 15.23
N VAL A 203 -10.93 4.95 15.01
CA VAL A 203 -9.87 5.07 16.02
C VAL A 203 -8.67 5.77 15.38
N PRO A 204 -8.51 7.09 15.58
CA PRO A 204 -7.29 7.79 15.21
C PRO A 204 -6.07 7.14 15.87
N TYR A 205 -4.92 7.23 15.22
CA TYR A 205 -3.63 6.75 15.70
C TYR A 205 -3.58 5.23 15.94
N GLY A 206 -4.40 4.46 15.22
CA GLY A 206 -4.42 3.01 15.29
C GLY A 206 -3.27 2.34 14.52
N ARG A 207 -2.81 1.20 15.02
CA ARG A 207 -1.92 0.24 14.34
C ARG A 207 -2.65 -1.07 14.10
N VAL A 208 -2.06 -1.96 13.30
CA VAL A 208 -2.70 -3.23 12.91
C VAL A 208 -3.12 -4.07 14.11
N LYS A 209 -2.29 -4.10 15.17
CA LYS A 209 -2.57 -4.89 16.39
C LYS A 209 -3.72 -4.35 17.24
N LEU A 210 -4.20 -3.13 16.99
CA LEU A 210 -5.41 -2.58 17.61
C LEU A 210 -6.66 -3.44 17.37
N CYS A 211 -6.66 -4.25 16.31
CA CYS A 211 -7.76 -5.16 16.02
C CYS A 211 -8.04 -6.15 17.16
N GLU A 212 -7.01 -6.64 17.85
CA GLU A 212 -7.15 -7.67 18.88
C GLU A 212 -7.96 -7.17 20.09
N PRO A 213 -7.58 -6.08 20.79
CA PRO A 213 -8.37 -5.59 21.92
C PRO A 213 -9.79 -5.16 21.53
N ILE A 214 -10.00 -4.58 20.35
CA ILE A 214 -11.35 -4.27 19.84
C ILE A 214 -12.15 -5.55 19.63
N GLY A 215 -11.52 -6.54 19.00
CA GLY A 215 -12.12 -7.83 18.69
C GLY A 215 -12.59 -8.56 19.94
N GLU A 216 -11.74 -8.56 20.97
CA GLU A 216 -12.01 -9.17 22.28
C GLU A 216 -13.12 -8.42 23.03
N ALA A 217 -13.07 -7.08 23.10
CA ALA A 217 -14.04 -6.28 23.82
C ALA A 217 -15.46 -6.36 23.23
N LEU A 218 -15.56 -6.39 21.90
CA LEU A 218 -16.83 -6.46 21.18
C LEU A 218 -17.34 -7.90 20.97
N ASN A 219 -16.52 -8.90 21.28
CA ASN A 219 -16.78 -10.32 21.00
C ASN A 219 -17.16 -10.56 19.54
N THR A 220 -16.31 -10.09 18.61
CA THR A 220 -16.51 -10.28 17.17
C THR A 220 -15.57 -11.36 16.63
N ARG A 221 -16.04 -12.10 15.62
CA ARG A 221 -15.26 -13.18 15.00
C ARG A 221 -14.17 -12.66 14.07
N LEU A 222 -14.43 -11.54 13.40
CA LEU A 222 -13.56 -10.90 12.44
C LEU A 222 -13.55 -9.38 12.65
N VAL A 223 -12.36 -8.80 12.62
CA VAL A 223 -12.18 -7.34 12.54
C VAL A 223 -11.60 -7.01 11.16
N ILE A 224 -12.25 -6.09 10.44
CA ILE A 224 -11.74 -5.51 9.20
C ILE A 224 -11.24 -4.11 9.55
N LEU A 225 -9.93 -3.94 9.63
CA LEU A 225 -9.27 -2.66 9.84
C LEU A 225 -8.89 -2.03 8.50
N LEU A 226 -9.54 -0.92 8.19
CA LEU A 226 -9.22 -0.04 7.07
C LEU A 226 -8.27 1.04 7.60
N ILE A 227 -7.01 1.00 7.15
CA ILE A 227 -5.93 1.80 7.72
C ILE A 227 -5.07 2.45 6.63
N GLY A 228 -4.78 3.74 6.79
CA GLY A 228 -3.90 4.47 5.87
C GLY A 228 -2.47 3.93 5.91
N GLU A 229 -1.92 3.64 4.72
CA GLU A 229 -0.55 3.16 4.57
C GLU A 229 0.47 4.29 4.74
N ARG A 230 1.76 3.93 4.79
CA ARG A 230 2.83 4.93 4.73
C ARG A 230 2.74 5.67 3.38
N PRO A 231 2.65 7.00 3.35
CA PRO A 231 2.64 7.74 2.10
C PRO A 231 3.82 7.40 1.20
N GLY A 232 3.53 7.04 -0.05
CA GLY A 232 4.51 6.68 -1.07
C GLY A 232 5.28 7.88 -1.65
N GLY A 233 6.17 7.61 -2.61
CA GLY A 233 7.01 8.62 -3.26
C GLY A 233 6.29 9.50 -4.29
N ASP A 234 5.08 9.13 -4.69
CA ASP A 234 4.21 9.92 -5.56
C ASP A 234 2.94 10.40 -4.83
N ALA A 235 2.31 11.44 -5.37
CA ALA A 235 1.15 12.08 -4.76
C ALA A 235 -0.08 11.17 -4.67
N GLN A 236 -0.28 10.24 -5.61
CA GLN A 236 -1.45 9.35 -5.60
C GLN A 236 -1.28 8.24 -4.56
N ALA A 237 -0.08 7.65 -4.48
CA ALA A 237 0.27 6.64 -3.50
C ALA A 237 0.23 7.15 -2.06
N SER A 238 0.27 8.48 -1.84
CA SER A 238 0.01 9.05 -0.51
C SER A 238 -1.39 8.76 0.04
N ARG A 239 -2.32 8.38 -0.85
CA ARG A 239 -3.72 8.05 -0.56
C ARG A 239 -3.97 6.54 -0.50
N SER A 240 -2.92 5.73 -0.44
CA SER A 240 -3.03 4.26 -0.39
C SER A 240 -3.59 3.79 0.96
N LEU A 241 -4.66 3.00 0.90
CA LEU A 241 -5.31 2.36 2.05
C LEU A 241 -5.03 0.84 2.03
N SER A 242 -4.91 0.24 3.21
CA SER A 242 -4.90 -1.22 3.39
C SER A 242 -6.13 -1.68 4.17
N ALA A 243 -6.63 -2.86 3.83
CA ALA A 243 -7.60 -3.61 4.61
C ALA A 243 -6.91 -4.82 5.28
N TYR A 244 -6.77 -4.76 6.61
CA TYR A 244 -6.31 -5.88 7.42
C TYR A 244 -7.50 -6.63 8.00
N PHE A 245 -7.44 -7.96 7.93
CA PHE A 245 -8.44 -8.85 8.48
C PHE A 245 -7.82 -9.57 9.67
N ALA A 246 -8.26 -9.26 10.88
CA ALA A 246 -7.88 -9.99 12.08
C ALA A 246 -8.99 -10.99 12.42
N TYR A 247 -8.74 -12.26 12.14
CA TYR A 247 -9.67 -13.35 12.43
C TYR A 247 -9.35 -13.97 13.78
N GLN A 248 -10.34 -14.02 14.67
CA GLN A 248 -10.19 -14.70 15.96
C GLN A 248 -10.31 -16.21 15.76
N VAL A 249 -9.22 -16.93 16.05
CA VAL A 249 -9.18 -18.39 15.87
C VAL A 249 -10.15 -19.04 16.85
N SER A 250 -11.18 -19.69 16.31
CA SER A 250 -12.17 -20.40 17.11
C SER A 250 -11.55 -21.61 17.83
N ALA A 251 -12.17 -22.05 18.93
CA ALA A 251 -11.74 -23.24 19.65
C ALA A 251 -11.70 -24.49 18.75
N ALA A 252 -12.64 -24.61 17.81
CA ALA A 252 -12.68 -25.71 16.85
C ALA A 252 -11.49 -25.72 15.88
N ASN A 253 -10.98 -24.53 15.51
CA ASN A 253 -9.90 -24.39 14.53
C ASN A 253 -8.51 -24.25 15.19
N LYS A 254 -8.44 -24.17 16.52
CA LYS A 254 -7.20 -23.90 17.27
C LYS A 254 -6.10 -24.91 17.00
N ALA A 255 -6.41 -26.21 16.98
CA ALA A 255 -5.43 -27.27 16.75
C ALA A 255 -4.82 -27.20 15.34
N GLU A 256 -5.67 -26.99 14.32
CA GLU A 256 -5.22 -26.86 12.93
C GLU A 256 -4.39 -25.58 12.74
N ALA A 257 -4.85 -24.45 13.29
CA ALA A 257 -4.13 -23.18 13.23
C ALA A 257 -2.75 -23.28 13.88
N ALA A 258 -2.68 -23.86 15.08
CA ALA A 258 -1.42 -24.05 15.80
C ALA A 258 -0.43 -24.95 15.04
N ALA A 259 -0.93 -26.04 14.44
CA ALA A 259 -0.11 -26.93 13.62
C ALA A 259 0.41 -26.22 12.36
N PHE A 260 -0.43 -25.41 11.71
CA PHE A 260 -0.05 -24.68 10.50
C PHE A 260 0.97 -23.57 10.77
N SER A 261 0.78 -22.79 11.85
CA SER A 261 1.63 -21.65 12.16
C SER A 261 2.89 -22.02 12.96
N GLY A 262 2.94 -23.21 13.55
CA GLY A 262 3.97 -23.60 14.53
C GLY A 262 3.86 -22.84 15.87
N ASN A 263 2.70 -22.23 16.17
CA ASN A 263 2.46 -21.47 17.40
C ASN A 263 1.24 -22.02 18.13
N ALA A 264 1.48 -22.75 19.23
CA ALA A 264 0.43 -23.34 20.06
C ALA A 264 -0.56 -22.30 20.63
N ASP A 265 -0.09 -21.08 20.86
CA ASP A 265 -0.87 -20.02 21.50
C ASP A 265 -1.60 -19.12 20.50
N ILE A 266 -1.55 -19.40 19.19
CA ILE A 266 -2.13 -18.54 18.14
C ILE A 266 -3.60 -18.15 18.41
N ARG A 267 -3.86 -16.86 18.67
CA ARG A 267 -5.22 -16.35 18.93
C ARG A 267 -5.85 -15.69 17.71
N TRP A 268 -5.00 -15.10 16.87
CA TRP A 268 -5.41 -14.27 15.74
C TRP A 268 -4.64 -14.64 14.49
N GLU A 269 -5.33 -14.68 13.37
CA GLU A 269 -4.74 -14.82 12.03
C GLU A 269 -5.02 -13.58 11.20
N TYR A 270 -4.07 -13.23 10.34
CA TYR A 270 -4.11 -11.98 9.58
C TYR A 270 -4.11 -12.23 8.07
N THR A 271 -5.03 -11.57 7.37
CA THR A 271 -4.98 -11.36 5.92
C THR A 271 -4.84 -9.87 5.63
N VAL A 272 -4.22 -9.50 4.51
CA VAL A 272 -4.13 -8.11 4.08
C VAL A 272 -4.52 -7.98 2.60
N ILE A 273 -5.25 -6.92 2.28
CA ILE A 273 -5.39 -6.38 0.93
C ILE A 273 -4.80 -4.96 0.98
N SER A 274 -3.71 -4.74 0.26
CA SER A 274 -3.01 -3.44 0.22
C SER A 274 -3.31 -2.67 -1.06
N ASN A 275 -2.79 -1.45 -1.15
CA ASN A 275 -2.80 -0.65 -2.37
C ASN A 275 -4.23 -0.31 -2.85
N ILE A 276 -5.13 0.00 -1.91
CA ILE A 276 -6.48 0.48 -2.21
C ILE A 276 -6.43 1.99 -2.43
N TYR A 277 -6.46 2.40 -3.70
CA TYR A 277 -6.53 3.79 -4.16
C TYR A 277 -6.75 3.80 -5.68
N SER A 278 -6.88 5.00 -6.29
CA SER A 278 -7.12 5.18 -7.72
C SER A 278 -6.07 4.56 -8.65
N GLY A 279 -4.81 4.46 -8.22
CA GLY A 279 -3.72 3.83 -8.98
C GLY A 279 -3.44 2.37 -8.62
N GLY A 280 -4.23 1.79 -7.72
CA GLY A 280 -4.14 0.39 -7.31
C GLY A 280 -5.49 -0.30 -7.47
N LEU A 281 -6.00 -0.91 -6.39
CA LEU A 281 -7.36 -1.42 -6.34
C LEU A 281 -8.34 -0.25 -6.06
N PRO A 282 -9.22 0.14 -6.99
CA PRO A 282 -10.12 1.27 -6.80
C PRO A 282 -11.08 1.03 -5.62
N PRO A 283 -11.47 2.07 -4.84
CA PRO A 283 -12.20 1.89 -3.59
C PRO A 283 -13.58 1.22 -3.74
N LEU A 284 -14.28 1.44 -4.86
CA LEU A 284 -15.55 0.77 -5.15
C LEU A 284 -15.35 -0.74 -5.33
N GLU A 285 -14.36 -1.14 -6.13
CA GLU A 285 -14.02 -2.56 -6.34
C GLU A 285 -13.47 -3.18 -5.05
N ALA A 286 -12.66 -2.43 -4.31
CA ALA A 286 -12.11 -2.87 -3.03
C ALA A 286 -13.22 -3.24 -2.03
N GLY A 287 -14.33 -2.50 -1.98
CA GLY A 287 -15.46 -2.84 -1.11
C GLY A 287 -16.00 -4.26 -1.37
N ALA A 288 -16.14 -4.64 -2.64
CA ALA A 288 -16.59 -5.98 -3.03
C ALA A 288 -15.54 -7.06 -2.73
N VAL A 289 -14.26 -6.80 -3.06
CA VAL A 289 -13.16 -7.74 -2.79
C VAL A 289 -12.98 -7.98 -1.28
N ILE A 290 -13.12 -6.92 -0.47
CA ILE A 290 -13.03 -7.02 0.99
C ILE A 290 -14.19 -7.84 1.54
N ALA A 291 -15.42 -7.59 1.06
CA ALA A 291 -16.58 -8.38 1.45
C ALA A 291 -16.38 -9.86 1.12
N GLU A 292 -15.99 -10.19 -0.11
CA GLU A 292 -15.73 -11.58 -0.52
C GLU A 292 -14.65 -12.24 0.34
N LYS A 293 -13.53 -11.54 0.61
CA LYS A 293 -12.47 -12.08 1.45
C LYS A 293 -12.94 -12.31 2.89
N ALA A 294 -13.75 -11.42 3.45
CA ALA A 294 -14.38 -11.62 4.76
C ALA A 294 -15.26 -12.88 4.79
N MET A 295 -16.06 -13.12 3.74
CA MET A 295 -16.88 -14.31 3.60
C MET A 295 -16.03 -15.59 3.56
N GLN A 296 -14.96 -15.59 2.76
CA GLN A 296 -14.01 -16.70 2.68
C GLN A 296 -13.38 -16.99 4.05
N ILE A 297 -12.93 -15.95 4.76
CA ILE A 297 -12.33 -16.10 6.09
C ILE A 297 -13.32 -16.76 7.06
N LEU A 298 -14.56 -16.26 7.10
CA LEU A 298 -15.58 -16.74 8.02
C LEU A 298 -16.09 -18.14 7.67
N SER A 299 -16.19 -18.49 6.38
CA SER A 299 -16.66 -19.81 5.92
C SER A 299 -15.62 -20.90 6.15
N PHE A 300 -14.35 -20.63 5.86
CA PHE A 300 -13.26 -21.58 6.07
C PHE A 300 -12.71 -21.55 7.50
N GLY A 301 -13.11 -20.55 8.30
CA GLY A 301 -12.64 -20.35 9.67
C GLY A 301 -11.12 -20.20 9.73
N ALA A 302 -10.55 -19.48 8.76
CA ALA A 302 -9.11 -19.28 8.60
C ALA A 302 -8.77 -17.96 7.92
N ALA A 303 -7.62 -17.39 8.26
CA ALA A 303 -7.05 -16.23 7.58
C ALA A 303 -5.57 -16.46 7.19
N GLY A 304 -5.01 -15.54 6.43
CA GLY A 304 -3.62 -15.56 5.97
C GLY A 304 -3.27 -16.82 5.19
N ASN A 305 -2.04 -17.30 5.37
CA ASN A 305 -1.52 -18.47 4.65
C ASN A 305 -2.37 -19.74 4.85
N ARG A 306 -3.05 -19.89 5.99
CA ARG A 306 -3.91 -21.05 6.24
C ARG A 306 -5.19 -21.00 5.38
N LEU A 307 -5.77 -19.81 5.21
CA LEU A 307 -6.89 -19.62 4.27
C LEU A 307 -6.46 -19.98 2.85
N GLU A 308 -5.32 -19.45 2.40
CA GLU A 308 -4.83 -19.69 1.04
C GLU A 308 -4.54 -21.17 0.77
N ALA A 309 -4.07 -21.92 1.79
CA ALA A 309 -3.91 -23.37 1.69
C ALA A 309 -5.27 -24.09 1.53
N LYS A 310 -6.29 -23.71 2.30
CA LYS A 310 -7.65 -24.30 2.22
C LYS A 310 -8.34 -23.97 0.89
N LEU A 311 -8.19 -22.75 0.38
CA LEU A 311 -8.76 -22.35 -0.92
C LEU A 311 -8.16 -23.18 -2.06
N LYS A 312 -6.84 -23.40 -2.06
CA LYS A 312 -6.17 -24.26 -3.05
C LYS A 312 -6.66 -25.71 -2.99
N GLN A 313 -6.92 -26.25 -1.80
CA GLN A 313 -7.47 -27.60 -1.63
C GLN A 313 -8.91 -27.71 -2.10
N SER A 314 -9.72 -26.66 -1.93
CA SER A 314 -11.12 -26.64 -2.38
C SER A 314 -11.28 -26.47 -3.89
N ALA A 315 -10.25 -25.96 -4.58
CA ALA A 315 -10.24 -25.75 -6.02
C ALA A 315 -9.66 -26.95 -6.81
N ALA A 316 -9.01 -27.88 -6.12
CA ALA A 316 -8.45 -29.12 -6.67
C ALA A 316 -9.45 -30.28 -6.59
#